data_AF-A0A9D2TZA2-F1
#
_entry.id   AF-A0A9D2TZA2-F1
#
_cell.length_a   1.000
_cell.length_b   1.000
_cell.length_c   1.000
_cell.angle_alpha   90.00
_cell.angle_beta   90.00
_cell.angle_gamma   90.00
#
_symmetry.space_group_name_H-M   'P 1'
#
loop_
_entity.id
_entity.type
_entity.pdbx_description
1 polymer ?
#
loop_
_entity_poly.entity_id
_entity_poly.type
_entity_poly.pdbx_seq_one_letter_code
_entity_poly.pdbx_strand_id
1 'polypeptide(L)'
;MIHGLVAAIAVILRFAFLFGIYYLIKGVLLLSGRRLPLRGQEGMSKEDWEKWAAGEGRVCLYWAVILILASVSLYLLKTIVYILVVVFCVLLVLGYVKRVKNNIKYRK
;
A
#
# COMPACT_ATOMS: atom_id res chain seq x y z
N MET A 1 -19.01 25.04 -8.91
CA MET A 1 -18.95 23.62 -8.50
C MET A 1 -17.73 22.87 -9.04
N ILE A 2 -17.38 23.02 -10.33
CA ILE A 2 -16.26 22.29 -10.97
C ILE A 2 -14.89 22.57 -10.30
N HIS A 3 -14.60 23.83 -9.92
CA HIS A 3 -13.35 24.17 -9.23
C HIS A 3 -13.20 23.54 -7.84
N GLY A 4 -14.31 23.36 -7.10
CA GLY A 4 -14.28 22.71 -5.79
C GLY A 4 -13.98 21.22 -5.88
N LEU A 5 -14.54 20.55 -6.89
CA LEU A 5 -14.28 19.13 -7.15
C LEU A 5 -12.82 18.89 -7.54
N VAL A 6 -12.26 19.73 -8.41
CA VAL A 6 -10.85 19.65 -8.81
C VAL A 6 -9.91 19.87 -7.62
N ALA A 7 -10.21 20.84 -6.75
CA ALA A 7 -9.43 21.09 -5.53
C ALA A 7 -9.48 19.89 -4.56
N ALA A 8 -10.67 19.31 -4.36
CA ALA A 8 -10.83 18.13 -3.51
C ALA A 8 -10.03 16.92 -4.03
N ILE A 9 -10.09 16.66 -5.35
CA ILE A 9 -9.29 15.61 -6.00
C ILE A 9 -7.79 15.85 -5.80
N ALA A 10 -7.32 17.08 -5.97
CA ALA A 10 -5.91 17.42 -5.76
C ALA A 10 -5.46 17.17 -4.31
N VAL A 11 -6.30 17.48 -3.33
CA VAL A 11 -6.03 17.20 -1.91
C VAL A 11 -5.96 15.69 -1.66
N ILE A 12 -6.93 14.92 -2.16
CA ILE A 12 -6.95 13.46 -2.05
C ILE A 12 -5.69 12.83 -2.66
N LEU A 13 -5.24 13.32 -3.81
CA LEU A 13 -4.04 12.83 -4.48
C LEU A 13 -2.75 13.13 -3.69
N ARG A 14 -2.66 14.30 -3.06
CA ARG A 14 -1.51 14.62 -2.18
C ARG A 14 -1.45 13.68 -1.00
N PHE A 15 -2.58 13.38 -0.38
CA PHE A 15 -2.65 12.38 0.68
C PHE A 15 -2.31 10.99 0.16
N ALA A 16 -2.82 10.58 -1.00
CA ALA A 16 -2.49 9.31 -1.63
C ALA A 16 -0.98 9.17 -1.85
N PHE A 17 -0.32 10.20 -2.37
CA PHE A 17 1.13 10.23 -2.55
C PHE A 17 1.89 10.07 -1.22
N LEU A 18 1.50 10.82 -0.19
CA LEU A 18 2.08 10.71 1.17
C LEU A 18 1.90 9.30 1.76
N PHE A 19 0.70 8.72 1.62
CA PHE A 19 0.45 7.34 2.01
C PHE A 19 1.28 6.34 1.20
N GLY A 20 1.49 6.60 -0.09
CA GLY A 20 2.36 5.80 -0.95
C GLY A 20 3.80 5.77 -0.44
N ILE A 21 4.36 6.92 -0.09
CA ILE A 21 5.69 7.04 0.53
C ILE A 21 5.72 6.30 1.87
N TYR A 22 4.71 6.48 2.73
CA TYR A 22 4.63 5.78 4.00
C TYR A 22 4.64 4.26 3.83
N TYR A 23 3.85 3.73 2.89
CA TYR A 23 3.84 2.30 2.58
C TYR A 23 5.15 1.82 1.96
N LEU A 24 5.85 2.67 1.20
CA LEU A 24 7.16 2.36 0.65
C LEU A 24 8.17 2.15 1.79
N ILE A 25 8.26 3.13 2.69
CA ILE A 25 9.16 3.10 3.84
C ILE A 25 8.84 1.90 4.72
N LYS A 26 7.56 1.70 5.07
CA LYS A 26 7.12 0.55 5.87
C LYS A 26 7.46 -0.78 5.19
N GLY A 27 7.23 -0.88 3.88
CA GLY A 27 7.54 -2.08 3.10
C GLY A 27 9.02 -2.43 3.10
N VAL A 28 9.88 -1.43 2.85
CA VAL A 28 11.35 -1.58 2.90
C VAL A 28 11.81 -1.98 4.30
N LEU A 29 11.29 -1.33 5.36
CA LEU A 29 11.65 -1.66 6.74
C LEU A 29 11.26 -3.09 7.11
N LEU A 30 10.06 -3.54 6.74
CA LEU A 30 9.62 -4.91 6.97
C LEU A 30 10.46 -5.95 6.22
N LEU A 31 10.86 -5.65 4.98
CA LEU A 31 11.72 -6.54 4.18
C LEU A 31 13.17 -6.54 4.66
N SER A 32 13.64 -5.45 5.28
CA SER A 32 14.98 -5.38 5.87
C SER A 32 15.13 -6.19 7.17
N GLY A 33 14.07 -6.85 7.62
CA GLY A 33 14.09 -7.63 8.86
C GLY A 33 14.02 -6.78 10.14
N ARG A 34 13.78 -5.46 10.03
CA ARG A 34 13.60 -4.60 11.21
C ARG A 34 12.25 -4.87 11.86
N ARG A 35 12.29 -5.30 13.13
CA ARG A 35 11.10 -5.38 13.99
C ARG A 35 10.52 -4.00 14.19
N LEU A 36 9.33 -3.79 13.64
CA LEU A 36 8.52 -2.61 13.91
C LEU A 36 7.67 -2.88 15.17
N PRO A 37 7.50 -1.90 16.06
CA PRO A 37 6.63 -2.02 17.22
C PRO A 37 5.17 -2.02 16.77
N LEU A 38 4.70 -3.18 16.30
CA LEU A 38 3.35 -3.37 15.78
C LEU A 38 2.47 -4.03 16.82
N ARG A 39 1.35 -3.38 17.12
CA ARG A 39 0.39 -3.82 18.13
C ARG A 39 -0.16 -5.22 17.80
N GLY A 40 -0.02 -6.15 18.74
CA GLY A 40 -0.47 -7.54 18.61
C GLY A 40 0.52 -8.48 17.94
N GLN A 41 1.83 -8.18 17.98
CA GLN A 41 2.91 -9.08 17.57
C GLN A 41 3.95 -9.37 18.67
N GLU A 42 3.66 -8.99 19.92
CA GLU A 42 4.60 -9.08 21.04
C GLU A 42 4.99 -10.52 21.41
N GLY A 43 4.13 -11.50 21.08
CA GLY A 43 4.38 -12.93 21.30
C GLY A 43 4.89 -13.71 20.08
N MET A 44 5.18 -13.04 18.95
CA MET A 44 5.53 -13.74 17.71
C MET A 44 6.98 -14.25 17.73
N SER A 45 7.17 -15.52 17.37
CA SER A 45 8.51 -16.10 17.21
C SER A 45 9.33 -15.32 16.17
N LYS A 46 10.66 -15.36 16.24
CA LYS A 46 11.53 -14.67 15.27
C LYS A 46 11.27 -15.14 13.83
N GLU A 47 11.10 -16.45 13.66
CA GLU A 47 10.86 -17.06 12.35
C GLU A 47 9.49 -16.70 11.78
N ASP A 48 8.44 -16.67 12.61
CA ASP A 48 7.10 -16.26 12.18
C ASP A 48 7.03 -14.77 11.87
N TRP A 49 7.78 -13.96 12.63
CA TRP A 49 7.90 -12.53 12.36
C TRP A 49 8.54 -12.26 11.01
N GLU A 50 9.63 -12.95 10.66
CA GLU A 50 10.30 -12.79 9.36
C GLU A 50 9.38 -13.20 8.21
N LYS A 51 8.65 -14.32 8.34
CA LYS A 51 7.69 -14.78 7.33
C LYS A 51 6.52 -13.81 7.18
N TRP A 52 5.97 -13.31 8.29
CA TRP A 52 4.90 -12.34 8.26
C TRP A 52 5.37 -11.00 7.67
N ALA A 53 6.52 -10.49 8.10
CA ALA A 53 7.10 -9.24 7.65
C ALA A 53 7.45 -9.27 6.16
N ALA A 54 7.94 -10.40 5.64
CA ALA A 54 8.15 -10.58 4.21
C ALA A 54 6.84 -10.58 3.40
N GLY A 55 5.73 -11.07 3.98
CA GLY A 55 4.40 -11.01 3.38
C GLY A 55 3.83 -9.59 3.38
N GLU A 56 3.77 -8.96 4.56
CA GLU A 56 3.24 -7.61 4.74
C GLU A 56 4.10 -6.55 4.06
N GLY A 57 5.43 -6.74 4.02
CA GLY A 57 6.36 -5.86 3.33
C GLY A 57 6.10 -5.81 1.82
N ARG A 58 5.90 -6.99 1.19
CA ARG A 58 5.50 -7.06 -0.23
C ARG A 58 4.16 -6.40 -0.49
N VAL A 59 3.18 -6.60 0.38
CA VAL A 59 1.87 -5.91 0.30
C VAL A 59 2.05 -4.40 0.39
N CYS A 60 2.85 -3.92 1.35
CA CYS A 60 3.13 -2.50 1.50
C CYS A 60 3.82 -1.91 0.26
N LEU A 61 4.77 -2.62 -0.35
CA LEU A 61 5.38 -2.19 -1.61
C LEU A 61 4.36 -2.12 -2.77
N TYR A 62 3.44 -3.08 -2.88
CA TYR A 62 2.37 -2.99 -3.88
C TYR A 62 1.52 -1.74 -3.67
N TRP A 63 1.09 -1.46 -2.44
CA TRP A 63 0.34 -0.25 -2.11
C TRP A 63 1.11 1.03 -2.38
N ALA A 64 2.42 1.05 -2.11
CA ALA A 64 3.28 2.18 -2.40
C ALA A 64 3.32 2.51 -3.89
N VAL A 65 3.60 1.50 -4.72
CA VAL A 65 3.66 1.63 -6.18
C VAL A 65 2.32 2.09 -6.73
N ILE A 66 1.24 1.47 -6.29
CA ILE A 66 -0.15 1.82 -6.62
C ILE A 66 -0.39 3.32 -6.32
N LEU A 67 -0.24 3.75 -5.07
CA LEU A 67 -0.58 5.12 -4.67
C LEU A 67 0.31 6.18 -5.35
N ILE A 68 1.60 5.89 -5.55
CA ILE A 68 2.52 6.79 -6.25
C ILE A 68 2.17 6.87 -7.73
N LEU A 69 1.92 5.73 -8.40
CA LEU A 69 1.52 5.71 -9.81
C LEU A 69 0.19 6.43 -10.04
N ALA A 70 -0.83 6.23 -9.18
CA ALA A 70 -2.09 6.97 -9.30
C ALA A 70 -1.86 8.49 -9.20
N SER A 71 -0.99 8.91 -8.29
CA SER A 71 -0.67 10.33 -8.08
C SER A 71 0.07 10.94 -9.28
N VAL A 72 0.99 10.19 -9.89
CA VAL A 72 1.79 10.64 -11.04
C VAL A 72 0.98 10.59 -12.35
N SER A 73 0.17 9.54 -12.55
CA SER A 73 -0.58 9.32 -13.79
C SER A 73 -1.67 10.37 -14.02
N LEU A 74 -2.33 10.83 -12.95
CA LEU A 74 -3.33 11.90 -13.02
C LEU A 74 -2.70 13.28 -13.28
N TYR A 75 -1.43 13.47 -12.92
CA TYR A 75 -0.68 14.68 -13.23
C TYR A 75 -0.25 14.73 -14.71
N LEU A 76 0.04 13.56 -15.30
CA LEU A 76 0.63 13.46 -16.65
C LEU A 76 -0.37 13.20 -17.78
N LEU A 77 -1.54 12.58 -17.57
CA LEU A 77 -2.43 12.21 -18.68
C LEU A 77 -3.94 12.33 -18.38
N LYS A 78 -4.65 13.02 -19.27
CA LYS A 78 -6.12 13.16 -19.26
C LYS A 78 -6.89 12.00 -19.91
N THR A 79 -6.24 10.93 -20.44
CA THR A 79 -6.96 9.94 -21.28
C THR A 79 -6.61 8.46 -21.06
N ILE A 80 -5.43 8.09 -20.52
CA ILE A 80 -5.05 6.66 -20.26
C ILE A 80 -5.56 6.14 -18.90
N VAL A 81 -6.33 6.96 -18.18
CA VAL A 81 -6.71 6.75 -16.77
C VAL A 81 -7.52 5.47 -16.53
N TYR A 82 -8.38 5.05 -17.46
CA TYR A 82 -9.29 3.91 -17.22
C TYR A 82 -8.58 2.54 -17.15
N ILE A 83 -7.66 2.25 -18.08
CA ILE A 83 -6.92 0.98 -18.09
C ILE A 83 -6.01 0.89 -16.86
N LEU A 84 -5.37 2.01 -16.51
CA LEU A 84 -4.60 2.12 -15.28
C LEU A 84 -5.47 1.86 -14.04
N VAL A 85 -6.66 2.44 -13.95
CA VAL A 85 -7.61 2.24 -12.84
C VAL A 85 -8.09 0.78 -12.76
N VAL A 86 -8.35 0.11 -13.88
CA VAL A 86 -8.76 -1.31 -13.86
C VAL A 86 -7.62 -2.21 -13.39
N VAL A 87 -6.41 -2.02 -13.91
CA VAL A 87 -5.20 -2.73 -13.42
C VAL A 87 -4.98 -2.45 -11.94
N PHE A 88 -5.22 -1.21 -11.51
CA PHE A 88 -5.13 -0.78 -10.12
C PHE A 88 -6.11 -1.52 -9.22
N CYS A 89 -7.38 -1.60 -9.61
CA CYS A 89 -8.41 -2.32 -8.86
C CYS A 89 -8.07 -3.81 -8.72
N VAL A 90 -7.56 -4.44 -9.77
CA VAL A 90 -7.13 -5.86 -9.73
C VAL A 90 -5.96 -6.06 -8.77
N LEU A 91 -4.94 -5.19 -8.83
CA LEU A 91 -3.79 -5.25 -7.91
C LEU A 91 -4.19 -4.98 -6.46
N LEU A 92 -5.16 -4.10 -6.24
CA LEU A 92 -5.70 -3.75 -4.93
C LEU A 92 -6.40 -4.95 -4.28
N VAL A 93 -7.26 -5.64 -5.04
CA VAL A 93 -7.95 -6.85 -4.57
C VAL A 93 -6.95 -7.95 -4.24
N LEU A 94 -5.98 -8.20 -5.12
CA LEU A 94 -4.95 -9.24 -4.90
C LEU A 94 -4.08 -8.92 -3.67
N GLY A 95 -3.66 -7.66 -3.51
CA GLY A 95 -2.88 -7.21 -2.37
C GLY A 95 -3.65 -7.33 -1.05
N TYR A 96 -4.95 -6.98 -1.06
CA TYR A 96 -5.80 -7.06 0.12
C TYR A 96 -6.06 -8.50 0.56
N VAL A 97 -6.40 -9.40 -0.36
CA VAL A 97 -6.61 -10.84 -0.08
C VAL A 97 -5.35 -11.46 0.51
N LYS A 98 -4.18 -11.13 -0.05
CA LYS A 98 -2.89 -11.63 0.45
C LYS A 98 -2.59 -11.13 1.87
N ARG A 99 -2.88 -9.85 2.17
CA ARG A 99 -2.76 -9.27 3.51
C ARG A 99 -3.65 -9.98 4.53
N VAL A 100 -4.93 -10.17 4.20
CA VAL A 100 -5.90 -10.83 5.09
C VAL A 100 -5.46 -12.25 5.40
N LYS A 101 -5.05 -13.02 4.38
CA LYS A 101 -4.53 -14.39 4.57
C LYS A 101 -3.28 -14.42 5.43
N ASN A 102 -2.37 -13.46 5.25
CA ASN A 102 -1.13 -13.37 6.04
C ASN A 102 -1.44 -13.04 7.52
N ASN A 103 -2.33 -12.09 7.77
CA ASN A 103 -2.74 -11.73 9.13
C ASN A 103 -3.49 -12.87 9.83
N ILE A 104 -4.37 -13.61 9.14
CA ILE A 104 -5.06 -14.76 9.74
C ILE A 104 -4.08 -15.88 10.11
N LYS A 105 -3.03 -16.10 9.30
CA LYS A 105 -2.06 -17.18 9.52
C LYS A 105 -1.12 -16.94 10.70
N TYR A 106 -0.68 -15.69 10.88
CA TYR A 106 0.39 -15.38 11.84
C TYR A 106 -0.08 -14.59 13.07
N ARG A 107 -1.35 -14.19 13.15
CA ARG A 107 -1.90 -13.42 14.29
C ARG A 107 -2.81 -14.25 15.22
N LYS A 108 -2.70 -15.58 15.19
CA LYS A 108 -3.39 -16.48 16.13
C LYS A 108 -2.53 -16.71 17.36
#